data_AF-A0A522LZ77-F1
#
_entry.id   AF-A0A522LZ77-F1
#
_cell.length_a   1.000
_cell.length_b   1.000
_cell.length_c   1.000
_cell.angle_alpha   90.00
_cell.angle_beta   90.00
_cell.angle_gamma   90.00
#
_symmetry.space_group_name_H-M   'P 1'
#
loop_
_entity.id
_entity.type
_entity.pdbx_description
1 polymer ?
#
loop_
_entity_poly.entity_id
_entity_poly.type
_entity_poly.pdbx_seq_one_letter_code
_entity_poly.pdbx_strand_id
1 'polypeptide(L)'
;MTTDRSKGRFTFRTAAVFFALSVLIEIAGLAMPAPLFGELRAGMAAQIYHLIYVLLFLVLAAGLWTAKRWGYYAVFVGGVFYTLDKLQFLLSGEATQKFVLAQFRGQEPLLQAVGSDMVMLSLTLVTLAFVLGWWGFAAYTYLRRSYFKGG
;
A
#
# COMPACT_ATOMS: atom_id res chain seq x y z
N MET A 1 32.25 -5.11 24.88
CA MET A 1 31.36 -4.07 24.35
C MET A 1 30.45 -4.71 23.30
N THR A 2 29.32 -5.27 23.71
CA THR A 2 28.36 -5.84 22.76
C THR A 2 27.62 -4.69 22.10
N THR A 3 27.73 -4.58 20.78
CA THR A 3 26.94 -3.61 20.01
C THR A 3 25.49 -4.03 20.14
N ASP A 4 24.75 -3.41 21.04
CA ASP A 4 23.35 -3.70 21.29
C ASP A 4 22.54 -3.27 20.05
N ARG A 5 22.43 -4.17 19.06
CA ARG A 5 21.67 -3.92 17.85
C ARG A 5 20.23 -3.67 18.27
N SER A 6 19.74 -2.45 18.03
CA SER A 6 18.34 -2.09 18.30
C SER A 6 17.40 -3.16 17.72
N LYS A 7 16.66 -3.85 18.60
CA LYS A 7 15.72 -4.89 18.22
C LYS A 7 14.75 -4.35 17.15
N GLY A 8 14.57 -5.10 16.07
CA GLY A 8 13.70 -4.72 14.94
C GLY A 8 14.39 -4.04 13.76
N ARG A 9 15.70 -3.69 13.86
CA ARG A 9 16.45 -3.06 12.75
C ARG A 9 16.35 -3.81 11.43
N PHE A 10 16.47 -5.14 11.44
CA PHE A 10 16.37 -5.95 10.22
C PHE A 10 14.99 -5.77 9.57
N THR A 11 13.91 -6.02 10.32
CA THR A 11 12.53 -5.88 9.84
C THR A 11 12.26 -4.49 9.27
N PHE A 12 12.64 -3.42 9.98
CA PHE A 12 12.39 -2.05 9.51
C PHE A 12 13.19 -1.69 8.26
N ARG A 13 14.45 -2.12 8.16
CA ARG A 13 15.27 -1.86 6.97
C ARG A 13 14.81 -2.66 5.77
N THR A 14 14.42 -3.92 5.97
CA THR A 14 13.82 -4.73 4.90
C THR A 14 12.50 -4.11 4.43
N ALA A 15 11.63 -3.69 5.35
CA ALA A 15 10.40 -2.96 5.01
C ALA A 15 10.69 -1.66 4.24
N ALA A 16 11.70 -0.90 4.66
CA ALA A 16 12.12 0.31 3.96
C ALA A 16 12.51 0.05 2.49
N VAL A 17 13.23 -1.05 2.22
CA VAL A 17 13.56 -1.46 0.85
C VAL A 17 12.30 -1.81 0.05
N PHE A 18 11.35 -2.56 0.64
CA PHE A 18 10.09 -2.86 -0.04
C PHE A 18 9.25 -1.61 -0.33
N PHE A 19 9.21 -0.63 0.59
CA PHE A 19 8.58 0.65 0.32
C PHE A 19 9.30 1.43 -0.79
N ALA A 20 10.64 1.42 -0.83
CA ALA A 20 11.39 2.03 -1.91
C ALA A 20 11.12 1.36 -3.28
N LEU A 21 10.96 0.03 -3.31
CA LEU A 21 10.52 -0.67 -4.52
C LEU A 21 9.09 -0.30 -4.92
N SER A 22 8.20 -0.12 -3.94
CA SER A 22 6.82 0.31 -4.19
C SER A 22 6.77 1.71 -4.84
N VAL A 23 7.71 2.59 -4.50
CA VAL A 23 7.85 3.89 -5.19
C VAL A 23 8.11 3.71 -6.69
N LEU A 24 8.97 2.78 -7.08
CA LEU A 24 9.27 2.54 -8.50
C LEU A 24 8.02 2.03 -9.24
N ILE A 25 7.25 1.16 -8.58
CA ILE A 25 5.99 0.65 -9.13
C ILE A 25 4.96 1.77 -9.31
N GLU A 26 4.80 2.65 -8.32
CA GLU A 26 3.87 3.78 -8.42
C GLU A 26 4.29 4.80 -9.48
N ILE A 27 5.60 5.06 -9.62
CA ILE A 27 6.12 5.93 -10.70
C ILE A 27 5.81 5.32 -12.06
N ALA A 28 6.02 4.01 -12.24
CA ALA A 28 5.66 3.32 -13.48
C ALA A 28 4.15 3.35 -13.75
N GLY A 29 3.34 3.39 -12.69
CA GLY A 29 1.89 3.46 -12.74
C GLY A 29 1.29 4.86 -12.93
N LEU A 30 2.08 5.94 -12.97
CA LEU A 30 1.58 7.33 -12.96
C LEU A 30 0.50 7.66 -14.02
N ALA A 31 0.55 7.01 -15.18
CA ALA A 31 -0.40 7.22 -16.28
C ALA A 31 -1.61 6.27 -16.24
N MET A 32 -1.63 5.32 -15.30
CA MET A 32 -2.67 4.31 -15.20
C MET A 32 -3.94 4.89 -14.54
N PRO A 33 -5.13 4.51 -14.99
CA PRO A 33 -6.37 4.87 -14.31
C PRO A 33 -6.45 4.22 -12.93
N ALA A 34 -7.02 4.95 -11.96
CA ALA A 34 -7.19 4.50 -10.59
C ALA A 34 -8.68 4.50 -10.17
N PRO A 35 -9.16 3.47 -9.47
CA PRO A 35 -10.52 3.44 -8.93
C PRO A 35 -10.61 4.34 -7.70
N LEU A 36 -11.19 5.53 -7.85
CA LEU A 36 -11.29 6.55 -6.80
C LEU A 36 -12.72 7.06 -6.66
N PHE A 37 -13.21 7.10 -5.42
CA PHE A 37 -14.53 7.64 -5.08
C PHE A 37 -15.67 7.07 -5.94
N GLY A 38 -15.69 5.76 -6.17
CA GLY A 38 -16.75 5.11 -6.96
C GLY A 38 -16.61 5.21 -8.48
N GLU A 39 -15.51 5.77 -9.00
CA GLU A 39 -15.31 5.92 -10.45
C GLU A 39 -13.87 5.56 -10.85
N LEU A 40 -13.70 5.14 -12.11
CA LEU A 40 -12.37 4.98 -12.69
C LEU A 40 -11.86 6.35 -13.15
N ARG A 41 -10.98 6.95 -12.36
CA ARG A 41 -10.38 8.26 -12.67
C ARG A 41 -9.12 8.07 -13.49
N ALA A 42 -8.94 8.93 -14.49
CA ALA A 42 -7.75 8.97 -15.34
C ALA A 42 -7.19 10.41 -15.40
N GLY A 43 -6.08 10.60 -16.12
CA GLY A 43 -5.46 11.92 -16.30
C GLY A 43 -4.94 12.51 -14.98
N MET A 44 -5.16 13.81 -14.78
CA MET A 44 -4.56 14.54 -13.64
C MET A 44 -5.00 14.00 -12.27
N ALA A 45 -6.25 13.56 -12.12
CA ALA A 45 -6.73 13.01 -10.86
C ALA A 45 -6.00 11.70 -10.48
N ALA A 46 -5.80 10.80 -11.46
CA ALA A 46 -5.04 9.57 -11.24
C ALA A 46 -3.56 9.84 -10.97
N GLN A 47 -2.96 10.79 -11.70
CA GLN A 47 -1.57 11.19 -11.48
C GLN A 47 -1.35 11.73 -10.07
N ILE A 48 -2.24 12.60 -9.57
CA ILE A 48 -2.18 13.11 -8.20
C ILE A 48 -2.26 11.98 -7.19
N TYR A 49 -3.18 11.02 -7.40
CA TYR A 49 -3.30 9.84 -6.55
C TYR A 49 -2.00 9.02 -6.48
N HIS A 50 -1.41 8.70 -7.64
CA HIS A 50 -0.14 7.96 -7.69
C HIS A 50 1.00 8.76 -7.04
N LEU A 51 1.07 10.08 -7.25
CA LEU A 51 2.07 10.94 -6.60
C LEU A 51 1.94 10.98 -5.07
N ILE A 52 0.71 10.97 -4.54
CA ILE A 52 0.47 10.86 -3.09
C ILE A 52 1.05 9.56 -2.56
N TYR A 53 0.84 8.44 -3.26
CA TYR A 53 1.39 7.14 -2.85
C TYR A 53 2.90 7.05 -3.02
N VAL A 54 3.48 7.63 -4.07
CA VAL A 54 4.93 7.81 -4.22
C VAL A 54 5.49 8.53 -3.00
N LEU A 55 4.90 9.67 -2.62
CA LEU A 55 5.35 10.44 -1.46
C LEU A 55 5.21 9.65 -0.17
N LEU A 56 4.07 8.98 0.04
CA LEU A 56 3.83 8.16 1.22
C LEU A 56 4.88 7.06 1.36
N PHE A 57 5.17 6.32 0.28
CA PHE A 57 6.16 5.25 0.29
C PHE A 57 7.59 5.77 0.44
N LEU A 58 7.92 6.92 -0.14
CA LEU A 58 9.22 7.58 0.08
C LEU A 58 9.42 7.98 1.54
N VAL A 59 8.40 8.60 2.13
CA VAL A 59 8.38 8.98 3.56
C VAL A 59 8.58 7.71 4.39
N LEU A 60 7.80 6.65 4.19
CA LEU A 60 7.95 5.39 4.93
C LEU A 60 9.34 4.78 4.75
N ALA A 61 9.84 4.68 3.52
CA ALA A 61 11.16 4.14 3.22
C ALA A 61 12.25 4.91 3.97
N ALA A 62 12.27 6.24 3.85
CA ALA A 62 13.26 7.08 4.50
C ALA A 62 13.13 7.05 6.03
N GLY A 63 11.91 7.06 6.56
CA GLY A 63 11.64 7.09 8.00
C GLY A 63 12.02 5.80 8.70
N LEU A 64 11.71 4.68 8.06
CA LEU A 64 12.10 3.34 8.53
C LEU A 64 13.61 3.10 8.38
N TRP A 65 14.24 3.58 7.31
CA TRP A 65 15.68 3.43 7.10
C TRP A 65 16.52 4.24 8.09
N THR A 66 16.14 5.50 8.30
CA THR A 66 16.85 6.46 9.15
C THR A 66 16.49 6.32 10.63
N ALA A 67 15.48 5.52 10.97
CA ALA A 67 15.00 5.31 12.33
C ALA A 67 14.60 6.61 13.05
N LYS A 68 14.09 7.61 12.32
CA LYS A 68 13.65 8.88 12.91
C LYS A 68 12.25 8.78 13.51
N ARG A 69 11.96 9.59 14.53
CA ARG A 69 10.66 9.63 15.21
C ARG A 69 9.48 9.84 14.27
N TRP A 70 9.66 10.60 13.19
CA TRP A 70 8.59 10.80 12.21
C TRP A 70 8.28 9.53 11.41
N GLY A 71 9.24 8.61 11.22
CA GLY A 71 9.02 7.32 10.55
C GLY A 71 8.08 6.42 11.35
N TYR A 72 8.14 6.48 12.67
CA TYR A 72 7.16 5.83 13.56
C TYR A 72 5.75 6.35 13.26
N TYR A 73 5.54 7.67 13.27
CA TYR A 73 4.22 8.25 13.02
C TYR A 73 3.73 7.99 11.58
N ALA A 74 4.64 8.00 10.60
CA ALA A 74 4.33 7.73 9.21
C ALA A 74 3.68 6.35 9.01
N VAL A 75 4.09 5.32 9.77
CA VAL A 75 3.46 3.99 9.71
C VAL A 75 1.98 4.04 10.09
N PHE A 76 1.63 4.79 11.14
CA PHE A 76 0.23 4.91 11.59
C PHE A 76 -0.60 5.79 10.67
N VAL A 77 -0.07 6.97 10.31
CA VAL A 77 -0.74 7.90 9.40
C VAL A 77 -0.97 7.24 8.04
N GLY A 78 0.06 6.59 7.49
CA GLY A 78 -0.03 5.80 6.27
C GLY A 78 -1.05 4.66 6.38
N GLY A 79 -1.13 4.01 7.55
CA GLY A 79 -2.12 2.96 7.80
C GLY A 79 -3.56 3.47 7.77
N VAL A 80 -3.83 4.64 8.33
CA VAL A 80 -5.14 5.29 8.26
C VAL A 80 -5.47 5.62 6.80
N PHE A 81 -4.58 6.29 6.07
CA PHE A 81 -4.80 6.63 4.67
C PHE A 81 -5.03 5.39 3.80
N TYR A 82 -4.17 4.38 3.94
CA TYR A 82 -4.29 3.12 3.21
C TYR A 82 -5.60 2.41 3.52
N THR A 83 -6.00 2.35 4.79
CA THR A 83 -7.27 1.73 5.19
C THR A 83 -8.46 2.46 4.61
N LEU A 84 -8.47 3.80 4.67
CA LEU A 84 -9.55 4.60 4.08
C LEU A 84 -9.65 4.40 2.57
N ASP A 85 -8.52 4.38 1.86
CA ASP A 85 -8.47 4.10 0.43
C ASP A 85 -9.02 2.70 0.10
N LYS A 86 -8.60 1.67 0.84
CA LYS A 86 -9.08 0.30 0.63
C LYS A 86 -10.54 0.12 1.01
N LEU A 87 -11.03 0.81 2.04
CA LEU A 87 -12.46 0.84 2.35
C LEU A 87 -13.25 1.49 1.22
N GLN A 88 -12.79 2.64 0.70
CA GLN A 88 -13.35 3.25 -0.51
C GLN A 88 -13.45 2.22 -1.64
N PHE A 89 -12.37 1.49 -1.90
CA PHE A 89 -12.27 0.55 -2.99
C PHE A 89 -13.24 -0.64 -2.83
N LEU A 90 -13.30 -1.21 -1.61
CA LEU A 90 -14.18 -2.33 -1.30
C LEU A 90 -15.67 -1.95 -1.32
N LEU A 91 -16.01 -0.73 -0.89
CA LEU A 91 -17.38 -0.23 -0.89
C LEU A 91 -17.85 0.21 -2.29
N SER A 92 -16.92 0.48 -3.20
CA SER A 92 -17.19 0.91 -4.57
C SER A 92 -17.35 -0.27 -5.55
N GLY A 93 -18.22 -1.23 -5.21
CA GLY A 93 -18.32 -2.51 -5.94
C GLY A 93 -18.40 -2.39 -7.46
N GLU A 94 -19.22 -1.47 -7.99
CA GLU A 94 -19.36 -1.25 -9.43
C GLU A 94 -18.08 -0.67 -10.07
N ALA A 95 -17.42 0.29 -9.42
CA ALA A 95 -16.18 0.88 -9.89
C ALA A 95 -15.05 -0.14 -9.92
N THR A 96 -14.97 -0.97 -8.87
CA THR A 96 -14.00 -2.05 -8.74
C THR A 96 -14.23 -3.11 -9.80
N GLN A 97 -15.49 -3.47 -10.10
CA GLN A 97 -15.80 -4.38 -11.19
C GLN A 97 -15.38 -3.81 -12.55
N LYS A 98 -15.65 -2.54 -12.82
CA LYS A 98 -15.19 -1.87 -14.06
C LYS A 98 -13.67 -1.82 -14.15
N PHE A 99 -12.98 -1.60 -13.03
CA PHE A 99 -11.52 -1.64 -12.96
C PHE A 99 -10.97 -3.04 -13.28
N VAL A 100 -11.57 -4.09 -12.69
CA VAL A 100 -11.21 -5.48 -13.00
C VAL A 100 -11.45 -5.78 -14.48
N LEU A 101 -12.61 -5.45 -15.02
CA LEU A 101 -12.91 -5.66 -16.44
C LEU A 101 -11.92 -4.92 -17.36
N ALA A 102 -11.54 -3.70 -17.00
CA ALA A 102 -10.54 -2.93 -17.73
C ALA A 102 -9.15 -3.61 -17.69
N GLN A 103 -8.78 -4.23 -16.57
CA GLN A 103 -7.53 -4.97 -16.42
C GLN A 103 -7.47 -6.24 -17.28
N PHE A 104 -8.61 -6.89 -17.50
CA PHE A 104 -8.73 -8.10 -18.33
C PHE A 104 -9.08 -7.80 -19.80
N ARG A 105 -9.06 -6.54 -20.22
CA ARG A 105 -9.36 -6.18 -21.62
C ARG A 105 -8.38 -6.86 -22.58
N GLY A 106 -8.89 -7.58 -23.56
CA GLY A 106 -8.10 -8.42 -24.47
C GLY A 106 -7.75 -9.81 -23.92
N GLN A 107 -8.21 -10.15 -22.70
CA GLN A 107 -8.06 -11.45 -22.05
C GLN A 107 -9.40 -11.95 -21.48
N GLU A 108 -10.50 -11.56 -22.11
CA GLU A 108 -11.86 -11.92 -21.71
C GLU A 108 -12.08 -13.45 -21.57
N PRO A 109 -11.50 -14.32 -22.43
CA PRO A 109 -11.62 -15.77 -22.26
C PRO A 109 -11.04 -16.27 -20.93
N LEU A 110 -9.97 -15.63 -20.43
CA LEU A 110 -9.35 -15.98 -19.16
C LEU A 110 -10.22 -15.54 -17.98
N LEU A 111 -10.82 -14.35 -18.07
CA LEU A 111 -11.79 -13.89 -17.06
C LEU A 111 -13.02 -14.80 -17.00
N GLN A 112 -13.51 -15.28 -18.15
CA GLN A 112 -14.62 -16.24 -18.20
C GLN A 112 -14.25 -17.59 -17.60
N ALA A 113 -13.03 -18.09 -17.86
CA ALA A 113 -12.57 -19.37 -17.32
C ALA A 113 -12.40 -19.35 -15.79
N VAL A 114 -11.90 -18.24 -15.23
CA VAL A 114 -11.71 -18.09 -13.77
C VAL A 114 -13.03 -17.71 -13.07
N GLY A 115 -13.89 -16.96 -13.76
CA GLY A 115 -15.12 -16.40 -13.21
C GLY A 115 -14.89 -15.05 -12.52
N SER A 116 -15.68 -14.04 -12.88
CA SER A 116 -15.58 -12.69 -12.31
C SER A 116 -15.75 -12.68 -10.78
N ASP A 117 -16.63 -13.53 -10.26
CA ASP A 117 -16.95 -13.58 -8.83
C ASP A 117 -15.77 -14.09 -8.00
N MET A 118 -15.04 -15.08 -8.53
CA MET A 118 -13.80 -15.60 -7.94
C MET A 118 -12.70 -14.53 -7.92
N VAL A 119 -12.56 -13.77 -9.01
CA VAL A 119 -11.59 -12.66 -9.10
C VAL A 119 -11.93 -11.58 -8.07
N MET A 120 -13.21 -11.19 -7.97
CA MET A 120 -13.68 -10.17 -7.02
C MET A 120 -13.52 -10.62 -5.56
N LEU A 121 -13.85 -11.87 -5.25
CA LEU A 121 -13.63 -12.44 -3.92
C LEU A 121 -12.13 -12.46 -3.57
N SER A 122 -11.29 -12.91 -4.49
CA SER A 122 -9.83 -12.96 -4.29
C SER A 122 -9.27 -11.56 -4.04
N LEU A 123 -9.68 -10.58 -4.83
CA LEU A 123 -9.29 -9.18 -4.68
C LEU A 123 -9.72 -8.61 -3.33
N THR A 124 -10.93 -8.95 -2.88
CA THR A 124 -11.45 -8.57 -1.55
C THR A 124 -10.60 -9.17 -0.43
N LEU A 125 -10.36 -10.49 -0.47
CA LEU A 125 -9.57 -11.19 0.55
C LEU A 125 -8.13 -10.68 0.60
N VAL A 126 -7.51 -10.46 -0.55
CA VAL A 126 -6.15 -9.90 -0.65
C VAL A 126 -6.13 -8.49 -0.06
N THR A 127 -7.10 -7.65 -0.41
CA THR A 127 -7.20 -6.28 0.12
C THR A 127 -7.32 -6.29 1.64
N LEU A 128 -8.19 -7.13 2.20
CA LEU A 128 -8.34 -7.30 3.65
C LEU A 128 -7.05 -7.81 4.31
N ALA A 129 -6.37 -8.79 3.70
CA ALA A 129 -5.11 -9.30 4.20
C ALA A 129 -4.01 -8.22 4.22
N PHE A 130 -3.95 -7.35 3.20
CA PHE A 130 -3.02 -6.22 3.19
C PHE A 130 -3.34 -5.18 4.27
N VAL A 131 -4.62 -4.84 4.47
CA VAL A 131 -5.03 -3.92 5.55
C VAL A 131 -4.66 -4.50 6.92
N LEU A 132 -4.99 -5.76 7.18
CA LEU A 132 -4.62 -6.46 8.42
C LEU A 132 -3.10 -6.56 8.59
N GLY A 133 -2.38 -6.87 7.52
CA GLY A 133 -0.92 -6.93 7.50
C GLY A 133 -0.29 -5.58 7.84
N TRP A 134 -0.85 -4.48 7.33
CA TRP A 134 -0.41 -3.14 7.69
C TRP A 134 -0.57 -2.85 9.18
N TRP A 135 -1.76 -3.12 9.73
CA TRP A 135 -2.02 -2.89 11.15
C TRP A 135 -1.21 -3.84 12.04
N GLY A 136 -0.94 -5.06 11.61
CA GLY A 136 0.03 -5.96 12.24
C GLY A 136 1.44 -5.37 12.27
N PHE A 137 1.89 -4.77 11.17
CA PHE A 137 3.18 -4.07 11.11
C PHE A 137 3.18 -2.80 11.97
N ALA A 138 2.08 -2.05 12.04
CA ALA A 138 1.93 -0.89 12.92
C ALA A 138 1.98 -1.29 14.40
N ALA A 139 1.29 -2.37 14.79
CA ALA A 139 1.37 -2.94 16.13
C ALA A 139 2.80 -3.39 16.47
N TYR A 140 3.48 -4.07 15.54
CA TYR A 140 4.90 -4.40 15.69
C TYR A 140 5.77 -3.14 15.87
N THR A 141 5.49 -2.09 15.11
CA THR A 141 6.17 -0.79 15.19
C THR A 141 5.99 -0.14 16.56
N TYR A 142 4.77 -0.23 17.14
CA TYR A 142 4.48 0.20 18.50
C TYR A 142 5.30 -0.54 19.56
N LEU A 143 5.36 -1.87 19.44
CA LEU A 143 6.12 -2.73 20.37
C LEU A 143 7.64 -2.50 20.26
N ARG A 144 8.14 -2.14 19.07
CA ARG A 144 9.55 -1.87 18.80
C ARG A 144 9.89 -0.39 18.67
N ARG A 145 9.06 0.50 19.24
CA ARG A 145 9.23 1.96 19.15
C ARG A 145 10.56 2.50 19.64
N SER A 146 11.30 1.75 20.47
CA SER A 146 12.67 2.11 20.89
C SER A 146 13.64 2.23 19.72
N TYR A 147 13.38 1.55 18.59
CA TYR A 147 14.13 1.71 17.35
C TYR A 147 14.19 3.17 16.90
N PHE A 148 13.10 3.92 17.06
CA PHE A 148 12.97 5.30 16.59
C PHE A 148 13.41 6.36 17.61
N LYS A 149 13.98 5.94 18.75
CA LYS A 149 14.38 6.86 19.84
C LYS A 149 15.85 7.30 19.78
N GLY A 150 16.69 6.63 18.99
CA GLY A 150 18.15 6.80 19.02
C GLY A 150 18.78 7.38 17.74
N GLY A 151 18.01 8.12 16.95
CA GLY A 151 18.48 8.84 15.75
C GLY A 151 18.20 10.33 15.84
#